data_AF-A0A3D1UZ71-F1
#
_entry.id   AF-A0A3D1UZ71-F1
#
_cell.length_a   1.000
_cell.length_b   1.000
_cell.length_c   1.000
_cell.angle_alpha   90.00
_cell.angle_beta   90.00
_cell.angle_gamma   90.00
#
_symmetry.space_group_name_H-M   'P 1'
#
loop_
_entity.id
_entity.type
_entity.pdbx_description
1 polymer ?
#
loop_
_entity_poly.entity_id
_entity_poly.type
_entity_poly.pdbx_seq_one_letter_code
_entity_poly.pdbx_strand_id
1 'polypeptide(L)'
;RLLLYGRYYAWWGGGVWGPRFLVPLLPLLLLPAAEVIERAWSGRRWAVVSVGAVAILGAIVTALPILVPFDRYVAAYMSSPEMLREALWTVSGSPIVVAARDVLDGHVTLDIAAMRYGDGRLVVASVAAGALGLVLLVFAGLRVMREETGDGPR
;
A
#
# COMPACT_ATOMS: atom_id res chain seq x y z
N ARG A 1 -12.41 4.04 -17.07
CA ARG A 1 -11.94 3.08 -16.05
C ARG A 1 -13.00 2.78 -14.99
N LEU A 2 -13.73 3.78 -14.46
CA LEU A 2 -14.82 3.58 -13.49
C LEU A 2 -15.94 2.64 -13.96
N LEU A 3 -16.44 2.79 -15.20
CA LEU A 3 -17.49 1.90 -15.75
C LEU A 3 -17.05 0.43 -15.89
N LEU A 4 -15.76 0.20 -16.14
CA LEU A 4 -15.19 -1.14 -16.25
C LEU A 4 -15.00 -1.76 -14.85
N TYR A 5 -14.55 -0.97 -13.88
CA TYR A 5 -14.37 -1.38 -12.49
C TYR A 5 -15.72 -1.62 -11.77
N GLY A 6 -16.73 -0.80 -12.07
CA GLY A 6 -18.09 -0.95 -11.54
C GLY A 6 -18.84 -2.18 -12.08
N ARG A 7 -18.40 -2.76 -13.20
CA ARG A 7 -18.94 -4.01 -13.76
C ARG A 7 -18.28 -5.26 -13.17
N TYR A 8 -17.21 -5.11 -12.39
CA TYR A 8 -16.54 -6.24 -11.75
C TYR A 8 -17.33 -6.71 -10.52
N TYR A 9 -18.17 -7.73 -10.71
CA TYR A 9 -19.06 -8.29 -9.69
C TYR A 9 -18.46 -9.47 -8.91
N ALA A 10 -17.26 -9.93 -9.30
CA ALA A 10 -16.63 -11.11 -8.71
C ALA A 10 -16.08 -10.80 -7.31
N TRP A 11 -16.93 -10.98 -6.31
CA TRP A 11 -16.54 -11.05 -4.91
C TRP A 11 -16.42 -12.52 -4.49
N TRP A 12 -15.21 -13.07 -4.60
CA TRP A 12 -14.91 -14.43 -4.14
C TRP A 12 -15.07 -14.62 -2.62
N GLY A 13 -15.41 -13.58 -1.86
CA GLY A 13 -15.47 -13.67 -0.40
C GLY A 13 -14.15 -14.08 0.25
N GLY A 14 -13.03 -14.00 -0.48
CA GLY A 14 -11.75 -14.57 -0.06
C GLY A 14 -11.09 -13.80 1.08
N GLY A 15 -9.97 -14.31 1.58
CA GLY A 15 -9.25 -13.82 2.76
C GLY A 15 -8.61 -12.43 2.64
N VAL A 16 -8.98 -11.61 1.66
CA VAL A 16 -8.44 -10.25 1.48
C VAL A 16 -9.44 -9.24 2.03
N TRP A 17 -9.12 -8.67 3.19
CA TRP A 17 -9.94 -7.66 3.90
C TRP A 17 -9.82 -6.26 3.30
N GLY A 18 -9.13 -6.14 2.16
CA GLY A 18 -8.91 -4.90 1.46
C GLY A 18 -10.22 -4.35 0.89
N PRO A 19 -10.55 -3.08 1.15
CA PRO A 19 -11.71 -2.46 0.56
C PRO A 19 -11.40 -2.09 -0.90
N ARG A 20 -11.41 -3.09 -1.79
CA ARG A 20 -11.28 -2.89 -3.25
C ARG A 20 -12.31 -1.90 -3.81
N PHE A 21 -13.42 -1.69 -3.10
CA PHE A 21 -14.44 -0.70 -3.40
C PHE A 21 -14.13 0.72 -2.90
N LEU A 22 -13.12 0.91 -2.05
CA LEU A 22 -12.60 2.24 -1.70
C LEU A 22 -11.57 2.74 -2.72
N VAL A 23 -10.96 1.86 -3.52
CA VAL A 23 -10.01 2.26 -4.57
C VAL A 23 -10.61 3.30 -5.53
N PRO A 24 -11.86 3.16 -6.02
CA PRO A 24 -12.51 4.20 -6.82
C PRO A 24 -12.74 5.54 -6.08
N LEU A 25 -12.81 5.51 -4.74
CA LEU A 25 -12.99 6.71 -3.93
C LEU A 25 -11.67 7.41 -3.58
N LEU A 26 -10.52 6.76 -3.79
CA LEU A 26 -9.22 7.37 -3.49
C LEU A 26 -9.02 8.75 -4.13
N PRO A 27 -9.37 9.00 -5.42
CA PRO A 27 -9.24 10.34 -5.99
C PRO A 27 -10.08 11.39 -5.26
N LEU A 28 -11.25 11.01 -4.75
CA LEU A 28 -12.11 11.91 -3.99
C LEU A 28 -11.57 12.15 -2.58
N LEU A 29 -11.00 11.12 -1.95
CA LEU A 29 -10.35 11.22 -0.64
C LEU A 29 -9.07 12.07 -0.67
N LEU A 30 -8.47 12.28 -1.84
CA LEU A 30 -7.34 13.20 -1.98
C LEU A 30 -7.72 14.67 -1.77
N LEU A 31 -8.97 15.07 -2.02
CA LEU A 31 -9.41 16.46 -1.81
C LEU A 31 -9.28 16.89 -0.33
N PRO A 32 -9.90 16.20 0.65
CA PRO A 32 -9.70 16.53 2.05
C PRO A 32 -8.27 16.23 2.53
N ALA A 33 -7.56 15.27 1.91
CA ALA A 33 -6.16 15.00 2.25
C ALA A 33 -5.24 16.17 1.87
N ALA A 34 -5.43 16.79 0.71
CA ALA A 34 -4.65 17.93 0.25
C ALA A 34 -4.69 19.09 1.26
N GLU A 35 -5.88 19.38 1.76
CA GLU A 35 -6.14 20.41 2.75
C GLU A 35 -5.45 20.15 4.12
N VAL A 36 -5.30 18.88 4.51
CA VAL A 36 -4.53 18.49 5.70
C VAL A 36 -3.01 18.56 5.42
N ILE A 37 -2.58 18.18 4.21
CA ILE A 37 -1.18 18.24 3.79
C ILE A 37 -0.69 19.68 3.71
N GLU A 38 -1.49 20.61 3.17
CA GLU A 38 -1.17 22.03 3.13
C GLU A 38 -1.02 22.62 4.54
N ARG A 39 -1.90 22.24 5.46
CA ARG A 39 -1.74 22.58 6.88
C ARG A 39 -0.48 22.00 7.51
N ALA A 40 -0.05 20.81 7.09
CA ALA A 40 1.21 20.23 7.54
C ALA A 40 2.40 21.05 7.00
N TRP A 41 2.38 21.44 5.72
CA TRP A 41 3.43 22.28 5.12
C TRP A 41 3.53 23.68 5.73
N SER A 42 2.42 24.28 6.14
CA SER A 42 2.42 25.54 6.91
C SER A 42 2.90 25.39 8.36
N GLY A 43 3.36 24.20 8.77
CA GLY A 43 3.96 23.95 10.07
C GLY A 43 2.95 23.69 11.20
N ARG A 44 1.69 23.42 10.90
CA ARG A 44 0.68 23.14 11.92
C ARG A 44 0.94 21.77 12.55
N ARG A 45 1.42 21.76 13.80
CA ARG A 45 1.88 20.55 14.51
C ARG A 45 0.93 19.35 14.42
N TRP A 46 -0.37 19.56 14.63
CA TRP A 46 -1.35 18.46 14.57
C TRP A 46 -1.44 17.85 13.16
N ALA A 47 -1.34 18.67 12.12
CA ALA A 47 -1.43 18.21 10.74
C ALA A 47 -0.16 17.45 10.35
N VAL A 48 1.03 17.94 10.75
CA VAL A 48 2.30 17.24 10.56
C VAL A 48 2.28 15.86 11.23
N VAL A 49 1.80 15.79 12.48
CA VAL A 49 1.67 14.52 13.21
C VAL A 49 0.69 13.58 12.51
N SER A 50 -0.49 14.08 12.09
CA SER A 50 -1.48 13.26 11.39
C SER A 50 -0.96 12.71 10.06
N VAL A 51 -0.34 13.54 9.23
CA VAL A 51 0.24 13.13 7.94
C VAL A 51 1.38 12.13 8.18
N GLY A 52 2.27 12.41 9.12
CA GLY A 52 3.36 11.51 9.49
C GLY A 52 2.86 10.16 9.98
N ALA A 53 1.85 10.13 10.86
CA ALA A 53 1.27 8.90 11.39
C ALA A 53 0.63 8.05 10.29
N VAL A 54 -0.14 8.67 9.38
CA VAL A 54 -0.75 7.97 8.24
C VAL A 54 0.32 7.43 7.28
N ALA A 55 1.35 8.22 6.99
CA ALA A 55 2.46 7.80 6.13
C ALA A 55 3.22 6.61 6.73
N ILE A 56 3.54 6.66 8.03
CA ILE A 56 4.20 5.57 8.74
C ILE A 56 3.32 4.32 8.75
N LEU A 57 2.03 4.45 9.09
CA LEU A 57 1.10 3.33 9.09
C LEU A 57 0.98 2.70 7.69
N GLY A 58 0.88 3.52 6.65
CA GLY A 58 0.85 3.06 5.26
C GLY A 58 2.13 2.32 4.88
N ALA A 59 3.30 2.82 5.30
CA ALA A 59 4.58 2.16 5.08
C ALA A 59 4.65 0.79 5.80
N ILE A 60 4.20 0.72 7.05
CA ILE A 60 4.14 -0.54 7.82
C ILE A 60 3.24 -1.55 7.10
N VAL A 61 2.01 -1.17 6.76
CA VAL A 61 1.06 -2.06 6.09
C VAL A 61 1.58 -2.53 4.73
N THR A 62 2.28 -1.66 3.99
CA THR A 62 2.87 -2.01 2.68
C THR A 62 4.10 -2.91 2.83
N ALA A 63 4.85 -2.81 3.93
CA ALA A 63 6.02 -3.64 4.18
C ALA A 63 5.66 -5.09 4.56
N LEU A 64 4.54 -5.31 5.26
CA LEU A 64 4.10 -6.65 5.68
C LEU A 64 4.08 -7.70 4.54
N PRO A 65 3.41 -7.47 3.39
CA PRO A 65 3.40 -8.44 2.30
C PRO A 65 4.77 -8.61 1.61
N ILE A 66 5.71 -7.69 1.81
CA ILE A 66 7.10 -7.86 1.35
C ILE A 66 7.85 -8.80 2.30
N LEU A 67 7.57 -8.75 3.60
CA LEU A 67 8.28 -9.55 4.61
C LEU A 67 7.73 -10.98 4.73
N VAL A 68 6.42 -11.15 4.50
CA VAL A 68 5.71 -12.42 4.66
C VAL A 68 4.92 -12.75 3.38
N PRO A 69 5.20 -13.88 2.71
CA PRO A 69 4.49 -14.29 1.51
C PRO A 69 2.99 -14.46 1.76
N PHE A 70 2.18 -13.79 0.96
CA PHE A 70 0.73 -13.86 1.07
C PHE A 70 0.18 -15.28 0.86
N ASP A 71 0.88 -16.10 0.06
CA ASP A 71 0.49 -17.49 -0.21
C ASP A 71 0.45 -18.35 1.05
N ARG A 72 1.30 -18.06 2.04
CA ARG A 72 1.27 -18.75 3.34
C ARG A 72 -0.05 -18.50 4.04
N TYR A 73 -0.49 -17.24 4.08
CA TYR A 73 -1.76 -16.86 4.68
C TYR A 73 -2.93 -17.55 3.95
N VAL A 74 -2.91 -17.56 2.62
CA VAL A 74 -3.93 -18.24 1.80
C VAL A 74 -3.98 -19.73 2.09
N ALA A 75 -2.83 -20.41 2.09
CA ALA A 75 -2.75 -21.83 2.40
C ALA A 75 -3.25 -22.14 3.82
N ALA A 76 -2.93 -21.29 4.80
CA ALA A 76 -3.34 -21.45 6.18
C ALA A 76 -4.86 -21.35 6.36
N TYR A 77 -5.51 -20.31 5.84
CA TYR A 77 -6.96 -20.17 6.04
C TYR A 77 -7.78 -21.15 5.18
N MET A 78 -7.24 -21.62 4.05
CA MET A 78 -7.88 -22.65 3.23
C MET A 78 -7.71 -24.07 3.77
N SER A 79 -6.93 -24.27 4.84
CA SER A 79 -6.67 -25.60 5.41
C SER A 79 -7.89 -26.25 6.07
N SER A 80 -8.84 -25.45 6.59
CA SER A 80 -10.07 -25.95 7.18
C SER A 80 -11.21 -24.93 7.13
N PRO A 81 -12.48 -25.36 7.20
CA PRO A 81 -13.63 -24.46 7.30
C PRO A 81 -13.56 -23.52 8.52
N GLU A 82 -12.98 -23.98 9.64
CA GLU A 82 -12.83 -23.21 10.87
C GLU A 82 -11.86 -22.05 10.67
N MET A 83 -10.69 -22.34 10.10
CA MET A 83 -9.68 -21.32 9.78
C MET A 83 -10.20 -20.32 8.76
N LEU A 84 -10.97 -20.78 7.76
CA LEU A 84 -11.64 -19.90 6.81
C LEU A 84 -12.62 -18.96 7.53
N ARG A 85 -13.47 -19.47 8.43
CA ARG A 85 -14.40 -18.60 9.19
C ARG A 85 -13.64 -17.58 10.03
N GLU A 86 -12.58 -18.00 10.72
CA GLU A 86 -11.76 -17.08 11.52
C GLU A 86 -11.17 -15.96 10.65
N ALA A 87 -10.59 -16.34 9.51
CA ALA A 87 -10.00 -15.43 8.55
C ALA A 87 -11.02 -14.54 7.83
N LEU A 88 -12.33 -14.82 7.88
CA LEU A 88 -13.37 -13.99 7.25
C LEU A 88 -14.09 -13.06 8.22
N TRP A 89 -14.21 -13.48 9.49
CA TRP A 89 -15.12 -12.82 10.43
C TRP A 89 -14.43 -12.26 11.67
N THR A 90 -13.15 -12.52 11.88
CA THR A 90 -12.42 -12.02 13.04
C THR A 90 -11.27 -11.09 12.64
N VAL A 91 -11.16 -9.95 13.33
CA VAL A 91 -10.05 -8.99 13.10
C VAL A 91 -8.70 -9.64 13.35
N SER A 92 -8.63 -10.57 14.31
CA SER A 92 -7.44 -11.35 14.64
C SER A 92 -7.00 -12.29 13.51
N GLY A 93 -7.94 -12.75 12.67
CA GLY A 93 -7.67 -13.55 11.48
C GLY A 93 -7.38 -12.73 10.24
N SER A 94 -7.39 -11.38 10.31
CA SER A 94 -7.13 -10.54 9.13
C SER A 94 -5.69 -10.64 8.64
N PRO A 95 -5.42 -10.46 7.32
CA PRO A 95 -4.08 -10.59 6.75
C PRO A 95 -3.04 -9.68 7.40
N ILE A 96 -3.44 -8.46 7.78
CA ILE A 96 -2.54 -7.48 8.40
C ILE A 96 -2.09 -7.99 9.77
N VAL A 97 -3.02 -8.49 10.58
CA VAL A 97 -2.72 -8.98 11.92
C VAL A 97 -1.90 -10.27 11.86
N VAL A 98 -2.27 -11.21 10.98
CA VAL A 98 -1.54 -12.46 10.81
C VAL A 98 -0.12 -12.20 10.29
N ALA A 99 0.05 -11.37 9.26
CA ALA A 99 1.38 -11.03 8.76
C ALA A 99 2.22 -10.28 9.81
N ALA A 100 1.62 -9.39 10.61
CA ALA A 100 2.34 -8.72 11.68
C ALA A 100 2.81 -9.71 12.77
N ARG A 101 1.98 -10.69 13.13
CA ARG A 101 2.37 -11.77 14.06
C ARG A 101 3.50 -12.62 13.48
N ASP A 102 3.38 -13.06 12.22
CA ASP A 102 4.45 -13.80 11.54
C ASP A 102 5.79 -13.05 11.56
N VAL A 103 5.79 -11.73 11.36
CA VAL A 103 7.01 -10.91 11.47
C VAL A 103 7.54 -10.89 12.90
N LEU A 104 6.67 -10.69 13.90
CA LEU A 104 7.05 -10.66 15.32
C LEU A 104 7.58 -12.01 15.82
N ASP A 105 7.04 -13.11 15.30
CA ASP A 105 7.45 -14.48 15.61
C ASP A 105 8.71 -14.92 14.82
N GLY A 106 9.26 -14.03 13.98
CA GLY A 106 10.49 -14.25 13.22
C GLY A 106 10.31 -15.03 11.92
N HIS A 107 9.08 -15.24 11.46
CA HIS A 107 8.75 -15.98 10.24
C HIS A 107 8.87 -15.13 8.95
N VAL A 108 9.96 -14.39 8.80
CA VAL A 108 10.24 -13.51 7.66
C VAL A 108 10.90 -14.29 6.52
N THR A 109 10.33 -14.22 5.31
CA THR A 109 10.83 -14.97 4.13
C THR A 109 10.98 -14.14 2.86
N LEU A 110 10.80 -12.82 2.93
CA LEU A 110 10.95 -11.85 1.82
C LEU A 110 10.25 -12.29 0.51
N ASP A 111 9.01 -11.86 0.33
CA ASP A 111 8.23 -12.07 -0.89
C ASP A 111 8.57 -11.02 -1.96
N ILE A 112 9.81 -11.09 -2.46
CA ILE A 112 10.27 -10.32 -3.62
C ILE A 112 10.31 -11.22 -4.84
N ALA A 113 10.06 -10.64 -6.04
CA ALA A 113 9.97 -11.41 -7.28
C ALA A 113 11.18 -12.33 -7.52
N ALA A 114 12.39 -11.86 -7.21
CA ALA A 114 13.60 -12.67 -7.34
C ALA A 114 13.62 -13.92 -6.44
N MET A 115 13.15 -13.80 -5.20
CA MET A 115 13.04 -14.94 -4.28
C MET A 115 11.91 -15.87 -4.71
N ARG A 116 10.76 -15.30 -5.09
CA ARG A 116 9.58 -16.06 -5.50
C ARG A 116 9.79 -16.92 -6.74
N TYR A 117 10.53 -16.41 -7.72
CA TYR A 117 10.80 -17.10 -8.97
C TYR A 117 12.21 -17.72 -9.07
N GLY A 118 13.06 -17.52 -8.05
CA GLY A 118 14.44 -17.99 -8.05
C GLY A 118 15.31 -17.36 -9.13
N ASP A 119 14.97 -16.16 -9.63
CA ASP A 119 15.68 -15.47 -10.70
C ASP A 119 16.28 -14.14 -10.23
N GLY A 120 17.61 -14.11 -10.12
CA GLY A 120 18.37 -12.92 -9.71
C GLY A 120 18.26 -11.73 -10.67
N ARG A 121 17.91 -11.95 -11.94
CA ARG A 121 17.69 -10.85 -12.91
C ARG A 121 16.52 -9.97 -12.50
N LEU A 122 15.55 -10.53 -11.79
CA LEU A 122 14.40 -9.79 -11.29
C LEU A 122 14.79 -8.78 -10.20
N VAL A 123 15.88 -9.01 -9.45
CA VAL A 123 16.41 -8.00 -8.52
C VAL A 123 16.83 -6.75 -9.31
N VAL A 124 17.60 -6.95 -10.38
CA VAL A 124 18.09 -5.84 -11.22
C VAL A 124 16.92 -5.11 -11.86
N ALA A 125 15.95 -5.84 -12.40
CA ALA A 125 14.75 -5.24 -12.98
C ALA A 125 13.94 -4.43 -11.95
N SER A 126 13.71 -4.97 -10.75
CA SER A 126 12.98 -4.26 -9.68
C SER A 126 13.73 -3.00 -9.21
N VAL A 127 15.05 -3.09 -9.02
CA VAL A 127 15.88 -1.95 -8.61
C VAL A 127 15.90 -0.88 -9.71
N ALA A 128 16.10 -1.27 -10.97
CA ALA A 128 16.11 -0.34 -12.10
C ALA A 128 14.76 0.36 -12.28
N ALA A 129 13.65 -0.38 -12.18
CA ALA A 129 12.31 0.19 -12.25
C ALA A 129 12.02 1.14 -11.08
N GLY A 130 12.43 0.77 -9.86
CA GLY A 130 12.30 1.63 -8.69
C GLY A 130 13.13 2.92 -8.80
N ALA A 131 14.38 2.80 -9.25
CA ALA A 131 15.25 3.95 -9.49
C ALA A 131 14.69 4.88 -10.58
N LEU A 132 14.22 4.31 -11.70
CA LEU A 132 13.57 5.07 -12.77
C LEU A 132 12.32 5.79 -12.26
N GLY A 133 11.47 5.12 -11.49
CA GLY A 133 10.29 5.72 -10.87
C GLY A 133 10.64 6.90 -9.97
N LEU A 134 11.69 6.75 -9.14
CA LEU A 134 12.18 7.81 -8.26
C LEU A 134 12.70 9.01 -9.05
N VAL A 135 13.49 8.77 -10.12
CA VAL A 135 13.99 9.82 -11.02
C VAL A 135 12.83 10.58 -11.65
N LEU A 136 11.81 9.88 -12.15
CA LEU A 136 10.63 10.51 -12.74
C LEU A 136 9.85 11.35 -11.72
N LEU A 137 9.70 10.87 -10.49
CA LEU A 137 9.05 11.63 -9.41
C LEU A 137 9.82 12.90 -9.04
N VAL A 138 11.14 12.80 -8.89
CA VAL A 138 12.00 13.97 -8.62
C VAL A 138 11.93 14.97 -9.77
N PHE A 139 12.03 14.51 -11.01
CA PHE A 139 11.95 15.37 -12.18
C PHE A 139 10.58 16.07 -12.29
N ALA A 140 9.49 15.34 -12.07
CA ALA A 140 8.14 15.92 -12.04
C ALA A 140 8.01 16.97 -10.92
N GLY A 141 8.51 16.68 -9.72
CA GLY A 141 8.50 17.62 -8.59
C GLY A 141 9.29 18.90 -8.89
N LEU A 142 10.51 18.76 -9.43
CA LEU A 142 11.35 19.92 -9.83
C LEU A 142 10.69 20.76 -10.92
N ARG A 143 9.98 20.13 -11.86
CA ARG A 143 9.24 20.84 -12.91
C ARG A 143 8.10 21.67 -12.32
N VAL A 144 7.30 21.09 -11.44
CA VAL A 144 6.18 21.79 -10.77
C VAL A 144 6.70 22.98 -9.96
N MET A 145 7.77 22.78 -9.17
CA MET A 145 8.38 23.89 -8.41
C MET A 145 8.87 25.03 -9.30
N ARG A 146 9.43 24.71 -10.47
CA ARG A 146 9.86 25.73 -11.45
C ARG A 146 8.69 26.52 -12.02
N GLU A 147 7.59 25.85 -12.35
CA GLU A 147 6.35 26.47 -12.84
C GLU A 147 5.74 27.40 -11.78
N GLU A 148 5.74 27.01 -10.49
CA GLU A 148 5.27 27.86 -9.38
C GLU A 148 6.14 29.10 -9.14
N THR A 149 7.46 29.00 -9.31
CA THR A 149 8.36 30.17 -9.22
C THR A 149 8.36 31.05 -10.48
N GLY A 150 7.76 30.58 -11.58
CA GLY A 150 7.82 31.21 -12.90
C GLY A 150 6.66 32.14 -13.23
N ASP A 151 5.52 32.04 -12.52
CA ASP A 151 4.34 32.87 -12.81
C ASP A 151 3.63 33.29 -11.51
N GLY A 152 3.94 34.51 -11.05
CA GLY A 152 3.18 35.24 -10.05
C GLY A 152 2.85 36.64 -10.60
N PRO A 153 1.56 37.03 -10.70
CA PRO A 153 1.19 38.33 -11.25
C PRO A 153 1.68 39.46 -10.35
N ARG A 154 2.32 40.45 -10.99
CA ARG A 154 2.58 41.79 -10.43
C ARG A 154 1.32 42.64 -10.43
#